data_AF-A0A016T8D5-F1
#
_entry.id   AF-A0A016T8D5-F1
#
_cell.length_a   1.000
_cell.length_b   1.000
_cell.length_c   1.000
_cell.angle_alpha   90.00
_cell.angle_beta   90.00
_cell.angle_gamma   90.00
#
_symmetry.space_group_name_H-M   'P 1'
#
loop_
_entity.id
_entity.type
_entity.pdbx_description
1 polymer ?
#
loop_
_entity_poly.entity_id
_entity_poly.type
_entity_poly.pdbx_seq_one_letter_code
_entity_poly.pdbx_strand_id
1 'polypeptide(L)'
;MNRIPSIIDIIRFFLLSLPSRMLFKSPSCVYSSLGNCTTNTLDYAFAEDPNQYTVRAINMAYQNSMGQREAPAFSDVRMMNWLYNCSSFCSNVPVPPCRQPGYQDPRNCYSCKCPRIFGGQYCEQLPTGSAMNCNGAVIQATSSSWRTLQGFAGDPDSYDPQSDATDCFWHITAPAGRRIQVRLSSPPDQCMEGCPWQSIEINLGQFDLYGMIMCCPSSVGQVYTSVSNLVAIRGAARYNQLTFGLDYRII
;
A
#
# COMPACT_ATOMS: atom_id res chain seq x y z
N MET A 1 -12.47 38.70 3.04
CA MET A 1 -12.71 37.35 3.60
C MET A 1 -12.72 36.38 2.44
N ASN A 2 -11.58 35.73 2.19
CA ASN A 2 -11.38 34.83 1.05
C ASN A 2 -11.90 33.44 1.41
N ARG A 3 -12.95 32.97 0.72
CA ARG A 3 -13.40 31.58 0.78
C ARG A 3 -12.40 30.70 0.04
N ILE A 4 -11.91 29.68 0.72
CA ILE A 4 -11.16 28.57 0.12
C ILE A 4 -12.18 27.77 -0.73
N PRO A 5 -11.94 27.57 -2.04
CA PRO A 5 -12.87 26.84 -2.90
C PRO A 5 -12.91 25.36 -2.51
N SER A 6 -14.10 24.76 -2.63
CA SER A 6 -14.34 23.36 -2.30
C SER A 6 -13.74 22.43 -3.36
N ILE A 7 -13.51 21.16 -3.01
CA ILE A 7 -13.05 20.11 -3.95
C ILE A 7 -13.94 20.01 -5.21
N ILE A 8 -15.23 20.37 -5.10
CA ILE A 8 -16.18 20.40 -6.21
C ILE A 8 -15.84 21.51 -7.22
N ASP A 9 -15.32 22.65 -6.76
CA ASP A 9 -14.93 23.76 -7.60
C ASP A 9 -13.61 23.49 -8.36
N ILE A 10 -12.72 22.69 -7.77
CA ILE A 10 -11.49 22.21 -8.42
C ILE A 10 -11.81 21.22 -9.54
N ILE A 11 -12.81 20.35 -9.34
CA ILE A 11 -13.26 19.39 -10.36
C ILE A 11 -13.89 20.11 -11.56
N ARG A 12 -14.62 21.20 -11.35
CA ARG A 12 -15.17 22.02 -12.45
C ARG A 12 -14.10 22.75 -13.25
N PHE A 13 -12.99 23.15 -12.62
CA PHE A 13 -11.90 23.86 -13.32
C PHE A 13 -11.10 22.91 -14.23
N PHE A 14 -10.93 21.64 -13.83
CA PHE A 14 -10.19 20.64 -14.62
C PHE A 14 -10.87 20.24 -15.93
N LEU A 15 -12.20 20.36 -16.04
CA LEU A 15 -12.94 20.02 -17.25
C LEU A 15 -12.88 21.09 -18.36
N LEU A 16 -12.43 22.31 -18.05
CA LEU A 16 -12.44 23.43 -19.01
C LEU A 16 -11.08 23.74 -19.64
N SER A 17 -9.99 23.10 -19.20
CA SER A 17 -8.63 23.40 -19.69
C SER A 17 -7.93 22.24 -20.42
N LEU A 18 -8.64 21.15 -20.72
CA LEU A 18 -8.05 20.06 -21.50
C LEU A 18 -8.04 20.43 -22.99
N PRO A 19 -6.88 20.38 -23.67
CA PRO A 19 -6.81 20.60 -25.12
C PRO A 19 -7.68 19.56 -25.84
N SER A 20 -8.29 19.98 -26.94
CA SER A 20 -9.39 19.34 -27.69
C SER A 20 -9.10 17.97 -28.33
N ARG A 21 -8.26 17.12 -27.72
CA ARG A 21 -7.91 15.77 -28.20
C ARG A 21 -7.88 14.70 -27.10
N MET A 22 -8.70 14.82 -26.06
CA MET A 22 -9.08 13.67 -25.23
C MET A 22 -10.49 13.24 -25.62
N LEU A 23 -10.59 12.31 -26.55
CA LEU A 23 -11.85 11.62 -26.85
C LEU A 23 -12.06 10.57 -25.76
N PHE A 24 -12.76 10.93 -24.69
CA PHE A 24 -13.27 9.97 -23.72
C PHE A 24 -14.34 9.11 -24.41
N LYS A 25 -14.18 7.79 -24.41
CA LYS A 25 -15.23 6.89 -24.88
C LYS A 25 -16.37 6.93 -23.86
N SER A 26 -17.58 7.30 -24.32
CA SER A 26 -18.81 7.19 -23.53
C SER A 26 -18.99 5.75 -23.01
N PRO A 27 -19.54 5.55 -21.80
CA PRO A 27 -19.54 4.26 -21.13
C PRO A 27 -20.29 3.23 -21.97
N SER A 28 -19.57 2.22 -22.45
CA SER A 28 -20.19 0.96 -22.85
C SER A 28 -20.24 0.08 -21.60
N CYS A 29 -21.38 0.07 -20.91
CA CYS A 29 -21.64 -0.88 -19.84
C CYS A 29 -21.62 -2.31 -20.42
N VAL A 30 -20.59 -3.09 -20.10
CA VAL A 30 -20.64 -4.54 -20.31
C VAL A 30 -21.43 -5.12 -19.14
N TYR A 31 -22.69 -5.45 -19.40
CA TYR A 31 -23.56 -6.14 -18.43
C TYR A 31 -22.93 -7.51 -18.09
N SER A 32 -22.49 -7.68 -16.85
CA SER A 32 -22.45 -9.01 -16.24
C SER A 32 -23.86 -9.40 -15.83
N SER A 33 -24.19 -10.69 -15.87
CA SER A 33 -25.52 -11.28 -15.66
C SER A 33 -26.18 -11.01 -14.30
N LEU A 34 -25.59 -10.15 -13.46
CA LEU A 34 -26.09 -9.77 -12.14
C LEU A 34 -26.26 -8.25 -11.94
N GLY A 35 -26.23 -7.43 -13.00
CA GLY A 35 -26.71 -6.05 -12.95
C GLY A 35 -25.90 -5.08 -12.08
N ASN A 36 -24.65 -5.41 -11.73
CA ASN A 36 -23.75 -4.47 -11.05
C ASN A 36 -22.80 -3.80 -12.04
N CYS A 37 -22.80 -2.45 -12.05
CA CYS A 37 -21.77 -1.65 -12.72
C CYS A 37 -20.48 -1.74 -11.90
N THR A 38 -19.61 -2.69 -12.22
CA THR A 38 -18.24 -2.68 -11.71
C THR A 38 -17.43 -1.69 -12.55
N THR A 39 -17.22 -0.48 -12.04
CA THR A 39 -16.19 0.40 -12.61
C THR A 39 -14.86 -0.28 -12.39
N ASN A 40 -14.27 -0.89 -13.43
CA ASN A 40 -12.85 -1.25 -13.39
C ASN A 40 -12.06 0.06 -13.23
N THR A 41 -11.19 0.12 -12.22
CA THR A 41 -10.37 1.28 -11.83
C THR A 41 -8.91 1.00 -12.14
N LEU A 42 -8.68 0.09 -13.08
CA LEU A 42 -7.35 -0.17 -13.59
C LEU A 42 -6.90 1.13 -14.29
N ASP A 43 -5.61 1.38 -14.31
CA ASP A 43 -4.98 2.59 -14.86
C ASP A 43 -5.24 2.82 -16.37
N TYR A 44 -5.74 1.81 -17.08
CA TYR A 44 -6.27 1.88 -18.44
C TYR A 44 -7.80 1.99 -18.51
N ALA A 45 -8.50 2.05 -17.38
CA ALA A 45 -9.94 2.21 -17.36
C ALA A 45 -10.34 3.48 -18.10
N PHE A 46 -11.38 3.38 -18.91
CA PHE A 46 -11.87 4.46 -19.78
C PHE A 46 -10.89 4.85 -20.91
N ALA A 47 -9.82 4.07 -21.16
CA ALA A 47 -8.93 4.30 -22.30
C ALA A 47 -9.62 3.95 -23.62
N GLU A 48 -9.34 4.77 -24.64
CA GLU A 48 -9.69 4.42 -26.03
C GLU A 48 -8.79 3.29 -26.56
N ASP A 49 -7.50 3.36 -26.23
CA ASP A 49 -6.50 2.32 -26.45
C ASP A 49 -6.19 1.60 -25.13
N PRO A 50 -6.57 0.32 -24.96
CA PRO A 50 -6.32 -0.43 -23.73
C PRO A 50 -4.83 -0.62 -23.42
N ASN A 51 -3.93 -0.35 -24.37
CA ASN A 51 -2.47 -0.36 -24.15
C ASN A 51 -1.94 0.96 -23.59
N GLN A 52 -2.78 1.96 -23.35
CA GLN A 52 -2.39 3.25 -22.82
C GLN A 52 -3.10 3.55 -21.50
N TYR A 53 -2.30 3.97 -20.52
CA TYR A 53 -2.81 4.45 -19.25
C TYR A 53 -3.61 5.75 -19.43
N THR A 54 -4.83 5.80 -18.91
CA THR A 54 -5.58 7.05 -18.75
C THR A 54 -5.06 7.86 -17.57
N VAL A 55 -4.50 7.20 -16.55
CA VAL A 55 -3.88 7.85 -15.40
C VAL A 55 -2.52 7.20 -15.10
N ARG A 56 -1.48 8.03 -15.05
CA ARG A 56 -0.12 7.60 -14.78
C ARG A 56 0.39 8.22 -13.48
N ALA A 57 0.99 7.41 -12.63
CA ALA A 57 1.64 7.88 -11.41
C ALA A 57 2.83 8.77 -11.77
N ILE A 58 3.00 9.88 -11.04
CA ILE A 58 4.19 10.74 -11.19
C ILE A 58 5.46 9.93 -10.94
N ASN A 59 5.43 9.05 -9.93
CA ASN A 59 6.46 8.04 -9.70
C ASN A 59 5.92 6.66 -10.13
N MET A 60 6.52 6.10 -11.18
CA MET A 60 6.14 4.79 -11.73
C MET A 60 6.20 3.64 -10.72
N ALA A 61 7.01 3.73 -9.67
CA ALA A 61 7.08 2.71 -8.63
C ALA A 61 5.75 2.57 -7.84
N TYR A 62 4.88 3.57 -7.90
CA TYR A 62 3.55 3.58 -7.27
C TYR A 62 2.42 3.30 -8.27
N GLN A 63 2.72 2.97 -9.54
CA GLN A 63 1.69 2.74 -10.56
C GLN A 63 0.70 1.64 -10.11
N ASN A 64 1.22 0.50 -9.66
CA ASN A 64 0.41 -0.61 -9.14
C ASN A 64 -0.27 -0.30 -7.80
N SER A 65 0.12 0.77 -7.09
CA SER A 65 -0.50 1.16 -5.82
C SER A 65 -1.84 1.87 -6.04
N MET A 66 -2.06 2.41 -7.24
CA MET A 66 -3.32 3.05 -7.61
C MET A 66 -4.37 2.00 -7.99
N GLY A 67 -5.64 2.27 -7.68
CA GLY A 67 -6.75 1.38 -8.05
C GLY A 67 -6.86 0.09 -7.23
N GLN A 68 -6.09 -0.03 -6.14
CA GLN A 68 -6.17 -1.16 -5.21
C GLN A 68 -7.55 -1.23 -4.53
N ARG A 69 -8.16 -2.42 -4.51
CA ARG A 69 -9.52 -2.66 -4.00
C ARG A 69 -9.59 -3.39 -2.67
N GLU A 70 -8.44 -3.81 -2.18
CA GLU A 70 -8.35 -4.59 -0.95
C GLU A 70 -8.85 -3.80 0.26
N ALA A 71 -8.42 -2.54 0.37
CA ALA A 71 -8.83 -1.64 1.44
C ALA A 71 -8.65 -0.17 1.00
N PRO A 72 -9.31 0.79 1.65
CA PRO A 72 -8.93 2.19 1.57
C PRO A 72 -7.54 2.43 2.19
N ALA A 73 -6.87 3.52 1.81
CA ALA A 73 -5.62 3.89 2.46
C ALA A 73 -5.86 4.24 3.93
N PHE A 74 -4.85 4.04 4.78
CA PHE A 74 -4.99 4.36 6.20
C PHE A 74 -5.32 5.85 6.42
N SER A 75 -4.71 6.72 5.62
CA SER A 75 -5.01 8.15 5.55
C SER A 75 -6.48 8.45 5.22
N ASP A 76 -7.09 7.73 4.27
CA ASP A 76 -8.51 7.88 3.93
C ASP A 76 -9.40 7.52 5.12
N VAL A 77 -9.12 6.38 5.76
CA VAL A 77 -9.86 5.93 6.95
C VAL A 77 -9.71 6.93 8.09
N ARG A 78 -8.50 7.45 8.31
CA ARG A 78 -8.22 8.47 9.33
C ARG A 78 -8.98 9.77 9.03
N MET A 79 -8.95 10.22 7.78
CA MET A 79 -9.66 11.43 7.33
C MET A 79 -11.16 11.30 7.54
N MET A 80 -11.74 10.16 7.15
CA MET A 80 -13.18 9.90 7.35
C MET A 80 -13.54 9.89 8.84
N ASN A 81 -12.75 9.23 9.68
CA ASN A 81 -12.99 9.24 11.13
C ASN A 81 -12.89 10.65 11.73
N TRP A 82 -11.99 11.48 11.22
CA TRP A 82 -11.88 12.88 11.63
C TRP A 82 -13.10 13.70 11.17
N LEU A 83 -13.50 13.58 9.89
CA LEU A 83 -14.63 14.30 9.30
C LEU A 83 -15.95 14.04 10.05
N TYR A 84 -16.20 12.77 10.41
CA TYR A 84 -17.39 12.38 11.17
C TYR A 84 -17.23 12.50 12.69
N ASN A 85 -16.13 13.08 13.17
CA ASN A 85 -15.83 13.27 14.59
C ASN A 85 -15.97 11.97 15.41
N CYS A 86 -15.47 10.85 14.88
CA CYS A 86 -15.50 9.56 15.56
C CYS A 86 -14.73 9.57 16.89
N SER A 87 -13.78 10.49 17.08
CA SER A 87 -13.10 10.69 18.36
C SER A 87 -14.05 11.02 19.52
N SER A 88 -15.24 11.54 19.24
CA SER A 88 -16.25 11.84 20.26
C SER A 88 -16.69 10.62 21.08
N PHE A 89 -16.61 9.41 20.51
CA PHE A 89 -16.89 8.16 21.23
C PHE A 89 -15.92 7.90 22.38
N CYS A 90 -14.73 8.51 22.34
CA CYS A 90 -13.68 8.36 23.33
C CYS A 90 -13.46 9.62 24.19
N SER A 91 -14.40 10.58 24.21
CA SER A 91 -14.22 11.89 24.86
C SER A 91 -13.82 11.83 26.34
N ASN A 92 -14.19 10.77 27.06
CA ASN A 92 -13.91 10.59 28.49
C ASN A 92 -12.68 9.70 28.75
N VAL A 93 -11.98 9.26 27.70
CA VAL A 93 -10.84 8.36 27.80
C VAL A 93 -9.59 9.08 27.29
N PRO A 94 -8.52 9.16 28.10
CA PRO A 94 -7.26 9.74 27.65
C PRO A 94 -6.75 9.08 26.38
N VAL A 95 -6.20 9.88 25.46
CA VAL A 95 -5.63 9.38 24.20
C VAL A 95 -4.41 8.49 24.52
N PRO A 96 -4.40 7.21 24.11
CA PRO A 96 -3.25 6.34 24.30
C PRO A 96 -2.03 6.82 23.49
N PRO A 97 -0.80 6.47 23.88
CA PRO A 97 0.44 6.90 23.22
C PRO A 97 0.67 6.19 21.88
N CYS A 98 -0.18 6.43 20.90
CA CYS A 98 -0.10 5.79 19.59
C CYS A 98 1.15 6.21 18.83
N ARG A 99 1.86 5.22 18.27
CA ARG A 99 2.93 5.49 17.29
C ARG A 99 2.31 6.10 16.04
N GLN A 100 2.84 7.24 15.61
CA GLN A 100 2.41 7.87 14.36
C GLN A 100 2.66 6.94 13.16
N PRO A 101 1.75 6.89 12.17
CA PRO A 101 0.56 7.75 12.03
C PRO A 101 -0.71 7.21 12.70
N GLY A 102 -0.63 6.21 13.57
CA GLY A 102 -1.76 5.66 14.33
C GLY A 102 -2.45 6.68 15.23
N TYR A 103 -3.72 6.42 15.54
CA TYR A 103 -4.57 7.30 16.38
C TYR A 103 -5.47 6.45 17.29
N GLN A 104 -6.09 7.05 18.30
CA GLN A 104 -6.99 6.34 19.23
C GLN A 104 -8.11 5.65 18.46
N ASP A 105 -8.32 4.35 18.69
CA ASP A 105 -9.38 3.61 18.00
C ASP A 105 -10.77 4.07 18.52
N PRO A 106 -11.64 4.63 17.67
CA PRO A 106 -12.98 5.03 18.07
C PRO A 106 -13.87 3.89 18.57
N ARG A 107 -13.53 2.63 18.22
CA ARG A 107 -14.23 1.42 18.68
C ARG A 107 -13.63 0.84 19.96
N ASN A 108 -12.38 1.19 20.27
CA ASN A 108 -11.70 0.76 21.49
C ASN A 108 -10.72 1.84 21.97
N CYS A 109 -11.23 2.73 22.81
CA CYS A 109 -10.55 3.94 23.26
C CYS A 109 -9.24 3.71 24.04
N TYR A 110 -9.00 2.49 24.52
CA TYR A 110 -7.78 2.12 25.25
C TYR A 110 -6.67 1.59 24.33
N SER A 111 -6.92 1.53 23.02
CA SER A 111 -6.00 1.03 22.01
C SER A 111 -5.89 1.98 20.82
N CYS A 112 -4.89 1.74 19.99
CA CYS A 112 -4.65 2.52 18.79
C CYS A 112 -5.14 1.79 17.55
N LYS A 113 -5.75 2.56 16.65
CA LYS A 113 -5.97 2.14 15.27
C LYS A 113 -4.66 2.32 14.51
N CYS A 114 -4.10 1.20 14.07
CA CYS A 114 -2.79 1.15 13.41
C CYS A 114 -2.92 1.05 11.89
N PRO A 115 -1.96 1.63 11.14
CA PRO A 115 -1.72 1.23 9.76
C PRO A 115 -1.44 -0.26 9.68
N ARG A 116 -1.79 -0.91 8.57
CA ARG A 116 -1.70 -2.38 8.41
C ARG A 116 -0.31 -2.98 8.65
N ILE A 117 0.74 -2.17 8.48
CA ILE A 117 2.14 -2.56 8.68
C ILE A 117 2.62 -2.41 10.14
N PHE A 118 1.76 -1.97 11.07
CA PHE A 118 2.03 -1.91 12.51
C PHE A 118 0.98 -2.66 13.33
N GLY A 119 1.41 -3.29 14.41
CA GLY A 119 0.56 -4.01 15.35
C GLY A 119 0.85 -3.63 16.81
N GLY A 120 0.19 -4.31 17.73
CA GLY A 120 0.26 -4.00 19.16
C GLY A 120 -0.77 -2.95 19.58
N GLN A 121 -0.91 -2.75 20.90
CA GLN A 121 -1.90 -1.83 21.46
C GLN A 121 -1.63 -0.37 21.07
N TYR A 122 -0.37 -0.02 20.84
CA TYR A 122 0.09 1.33 20.55
C TYR A 122 0.79 1.44 19.17
N CYS A 123 0.60 0.46 18.29
CA CYS A 123 1.23 0.38 16.96
C CYS A 123 2.76 0.27 17.02
N GLU A 124 3.30 -0.28 18.11
CA GLU A 124 4.73 -0.40 18.39
C GLU A 124 5.36 -1.70 17.88
N GLN A 125 4.52 -2.69 17.56
CA GLN A 125 4.95 -4.05 17.22
C GLN A 125 4.88 -4.31 15.72
N LEU A 126 5.59 -5.34 15.28
CA LEU A 126 5.36 -5.94 13.97
C LEU A 126 3.98 -6.64 13.99
N PRO A 127 3.09 -6.42 13.01
CA PRO A 127 1.83 -7.12 12.96
C PRO A 127 2.02 -8.63 12.80
N THR A 128 1.09 -9.40 13.35
CA THR A 128 1.00 -10.83 13.08
C THR A 128 0.53 -11.05 11.65
N GLY A 129 1.31 -11.77 10.85
CA GLY A 129 0.90 -12.20 9.51
C GLY A 129 -0.17 -13.28 9.55
N SER A 130 -1.06 -13.29 8.56
CA SER A 130 -2.08 -14.33 8.37
C SER A 130 -1.64 -15.45 7.42
N ALA A 131 -0.54 -15.26 6.68
CA ALA A 131 -0.03 -16.25 5.74
C ALA A 131 0.62 -17.44 6.43
N MET A 132 0.36 -18.64 5.89
CA MET A 132 1.10 -19.85 6.23
C MET A 132 2.58 -19.67 5.88
N ASN A 133 3.49 -20.32 6.62
CA ASN A 133 4.94 -20.24 6.39
C ASN A 133 5.51 -18.80 6.28
N CYS A 134 4.91 -17.84 6.98
CA CYS A 134 5.38 -16.47 7.04
C CYS A 134 6.67 -16.37 7.88
N ASN A 135 7.79 -15.96 7.26
CA ASN A 135 9.05 -15.69 7.98
C ASN A 135 9.22 -14.20 8.37
N GLY A 136 8.10 -13.53 8.66
CA GLY A 136 8.04 -12.12 9.04
C GLY A 136 8.94 -11.80 10.23
N ALA A 137 9.74 -10.74 10.12
CA ALA A 137 10.71 -10.39 11.17
C ALA A 137 11.08 -8.91 11.19
N VAL A 138 11.58 -8.45 12.35
CA VAL A 138 12.27 -7.17 12.49
C VAL A 138 13.78 -7.39 12.28
N ILE A 139 14.34 -6.69 11.31
CA ILE A 139 15.73 -6.83 10.85
C ILE A 139 16.48 -5.54 11.15
N GLN A 140 17.71 -5.67 11.60
CA GLN A 140 18.59 -4.53 11.90
C GLN A 140 19.57 -4.29 10.75
N ALA A 141 19.43 -3.15 10.08
CA ALA A 141 20.39 -2.66 9.10
C ALA A 141 21.57 -2.00 9.80
N THR A 142 22.67 -2.75 9.93
CA THR A 142 23.89 -2.29 10.61
C THR A 142 25.07 -2.04 9.66
N SER A 143 25.00 -2.53 8.42
CA SER A 143 26.09 -2.45 7.44
C SER A 143 25.76 -1.54 6.26
N SER A 144 26.74 -0.75 5.81
CA SER A 144 26.67 0.00 4.55
C SER A 144 26.88 -0.88 3.31
N SER A 145 27.31 -2.13 3.50
CA SER A 145 27.30 -3.15 2.45
C SER A 145 25.89 -3.68 2.23
N TRP A 146 25.56 -4.01 0.97
CA TRP A 146 24.30 -4.69 0.66
C TRP A 146 24.20 -6.03 1.38
N ARG A 147 23.04 -6.28 1.99
CA ARG A 147 22.63 -7.57 2.55
C ARG A 147 21.26 -7.92 1.99
N THR A 148 20.97 -9.20 1.83
CA THR A 148 19.70 -9.65 1.25
C THR A 148 18.80 -10.24 2.32
N LEU A 149 17.57 -9.73 2.40
CA LEU A 149 16.45 -10.35 3.08
C LEU A 149 15.77 -11.31 2.10
N GLN A 150 15.61 -12.58 2.47
CA GLN A 150 14.77 -13.54 1.77
C GLN A 150 13.43 -13.66 2.50
N GLY A 151 12.35 -13.26 1.86
CA GLY A 151 10.99 -13.29 2.40
C GLY A 151 10.16 -14.41 1.80
N PHE A 152 9.38 -15.08 2.66
CA PHE A 152 8.45 -16.15 2.29
C PHE A 152 7.10 -15.92 2.96
N ALA A 153 6.01 -16.09 2.21
CA ALA A 153 4.64 -16.02 2.72
C ALA A 153 3.70 -16.87 1.87
N GLY A 154 2.88 -17.70 2.51
CA GLY A 154 1.95 -18.60 1.85
C GLY A 154 2.48 -20.02 1.76
N ASP A 155 1.67 -20.88 1.15
CA ASP A 155 1.87 -22.32 1.09
C ASP A 155 2.31 -22.73 -0.33
N PRO A 156 3.50 -23.34 -0.50
CA PRO A 156 3.99 -23.75 -1.82
C PRO A 156 3.14 -24.87 -2.44
N ASP A 157 2.39 -25.60 -1.62
CA ASP A 157 1.55 -26.70 -2.05
C ASP A 157 0.07 -26.27 -2.24
N SER A 158 -0.24 -24.99 -2.03
CA SER A 158 -1.58 -24.44 -2.21
C SER A 158 -1.77 -23.88 -3.62
N TYR A 159 -2.53 -24.62 -4.44
CA TYR A 159 -2.91 -24.23 -5.79
C TYR A 159 -4.34 -23.68 -5.88
N ASP A 160 -5.02 -23.51 -4.74
CA ASP A 160 -6.38 -22.97 -4.67
C ASP A 160 -6.34 -21.45 -4.41
N PRO A 161 -6.71 -20.61 -5.39
CA PRO A 161 -6.66 -19.17 -5.24
C PRO A 161 -7.67 -18.69 -4.19
N GLN A 162 -7.20 -17.82 -3.29
CA GLN A 162 -8.00 -17.23 -2.23
C GLN A 162 -8.62 -15.90 -2.67
N SER A 163 -9.84 -15.62 -2.19
CA SER A 163 -10.51 -14.34 -2.43
C SER A 163 -9.85 -13.18 -1.71
N ASP A 164 -9.29 -13.45 -0.53
CA ASP A 164 -8.56 -12.48 0.29
C ASP A 164 -7.07 -12.81 0.31
N ALA A 165 -6.24 -11.77 0.38
CA ALA A 165 -4.81 -11.98 0.50
C ALA A 165 -4.45 -12.40 1.93
N THR A 166 -3.53 -13.36 2.01
CA THR A 166 -2.84 -13.68 3.25
C THR A 166 -1.55 -12.86 3.34
N ASP A 167 -1.23 -12.43 4.55
CA ASP A 167 -0.22 -11.40 4.79
C ASP A 167 0.97 -11.91 5.59
N CYS A 168 2.13 -11.34 5.27
CA CYS A 168 3.34 -11.45 6.06
C CYS A 168 4.06 -10.09 6.10
N PHE A 169 4.72 -9.76 7.21
CA PHE A 169 5.28 -8.43 7.43
C PHE A 169 6.74 -8.48 7.86
N TRP A 170 7.53 -7.52 7.38
CA TRP A 170 8.91 -7.31 7.81
C TRP A 170 9.17 -5.84 8.08
N HIS A 171 9.98 -5.55 9.09
CA HIS A 171 10.51 -4.22 9.34
C HIS A 171 12.02 -4.25 9.22
N ILE A 172 12.60 -3.36 8.42
CA ILE A 172 14.05 -3.11 8.42
C ILE A 172 14.28 -1.82 9.18
N THR A 173 15.02 -1.89 10.27
CA THR A 173 15.28 -0.79 11.18
C THR A 173 16.76 -0.44 11.19
N ALA A 174 17.07 0.83 11.39
CA ALA A 174 18.42 1.36 11.53
C ALA A 174 18.52 2.21 12.80
N PRO A 175 19.75 2.48 13.30
CA PRO A 175 19.96 3.49 14.34
C PRO A 175 19.32 4.84 14.00
N ALA A 176 18.89 5.57 15.04
CA ALA A 176 18.27 6.87 14.88
C ALA A 176 19.16 7.84 14.10
N GLY A 177 18.56 8.64 13.22
CA GLY A 177 19.26 9.59 12.36
C GLY A 177 19.89 8.99 11.09
N ARG A 178 19.83 7.66 10.92
CA ARG A 178 20.28 6.98 9.69
C ARG A 178 19.11 6.66 8.78
N ARG A 179 19.41 6.45 7.50
CA ARG A 179 18.41 6.05 6.50
C ARG A 179 18.79 4.68 5.94
N ILE A 180 17.85 4.05 5.24
CA ILE A 180 17.99 2.72 4.69
C ILE A 180 17.77 2.82 3.18
N GLN A 181 18.68 2.24 2.41
CA GLN A 181 18.43 1.98 1.01
C GLN A 181 17.97 0.56 0.81
N VAL A 182 17.00 0.38 -0.07
CA VAL A 182 16.47 -0.92 -0.45
C VAL A 182 16.38 -1.04 -1.96
N ARG A 183 16.50 -2.25 -2.48
CA ARG A 183 16.21 -2.60 -3.87
C ARG A 183 15.70 -4.03 -3.93
N LEU A 184 14.76 -4.29 -4.83
CA LEU A 184 14.31 -5.65 -5.13
C LEU A 184 15.45 -6.41 -5.82
N SER A 185 15.85 -7.56 -5.29
CA SER A 185 16.88 -8.43 -5.90
C SER A 185 16.28 -9.64 -6.59
N SER A 186 15.25 -10.27 -6.04
CA SER A 186 14.42 -11.24 -6.76
C SER A 186 12.93 -10.92 -6.59
N PRO A 187 12.16 -10.88 -7.69
CA PRO A 187 10.73 -10.62 -7.63
C PRO A 187 9.96 -11.89 -7.24
N PRO A 188 8.69 -11.75 -6.83
CA PRO A 188 7.72 -12.85 -6.78
C PRO A 188 7.58 -13.58 -8.13
N ASP A 189 7.14 -14.84 -8.08
CA ASP A 189 6.98 -15.68 -9.26
C ASP A 189 5.81 -15.21 -10.14
N GLN A 190 4.72 -14.75 -9.53
CA GLN A 190 3.53 -14.31 -10.23
C GLN A 190 3.60 -12.81 -10.56
N CYS A 191 4.15 -12.48 -11.72
CA CYS A 191 4.13 -11.12 -12.26
C CYS A 191 2.91 -10.91 -13.17
N MET A 192 1.98 -10.06 -12.72
CA MET A 192 0.91 -9.51 -13.54
C MET A 192 0.64 -8.06 -13.13
N GLU A 193 0.08 -7.27 -14.05
CA GLU A 193 -0.31 -5.88 -13.77
C GLU A 193 -1.25 -5.79 -12.55
N GLY A 194 -1.00 -4.82 -11.67
CA GLY A 194 -1.72 -4.68 -10.40
C GLY A 194 -1.35 -5.71 -9.32
N CYS A 195 -0.51 -6.70 -9.64
CA CYS A 195 -0.01 -7.74 -8.75
C CYS A 195 -1.11 -8.46 -7.92
N PRO A 196 -2.16 -9.02 -8.56
CA PRO A 196 -3.31 -9.56 -7.83
C PRO A 196 -3.01 -10.88 -7.10
N TRP A 197 -2.08 -11.71 -7.58
CA TRP A 197 -1.80 -13.02 -6.99
C TRP A 197 -0.78 -12.96 -5.87
N GLN A 198 0.34 -12.30 -6.13
CA GLN A 198 1.46 -12.16 -5.21
C GLN A 198 2.01 -10.75 -5.35
N SER A 199 2.27 -10.10 -4.23
CA SER A 199 2.87 -8.77 -4.25
C SER A 199 3.70 -8.52 -3.02
N ILE A 200 4.70 -7.67 -3.18
CA ILE A 200 5.36 -6.99 -2.07
C ILE A 200 4.96 -5.52 -2.10
N GLU A 201 4.63 -4.98 -0.93
CA GLU A 201 4.43 -3.56 -0.71
C GLU A 201 5.58 -3.03 0.13
N ILE A 202 6.32 -2.06 -0.39
CA ILE A 202 7.44 -1.42 0.30
C ILE A 202 7.04 -0.02 0.72
N ASN A 203 7.08 0.25 2.03
CA ASN A 203 6.85 1.57 2.59
C ASN A 203 8.14 2.16 3.19
N LEU A 204 8.53 3.33 2.67
CA LEU A 204 9.79 4.00 2.95
C LEU A 204 9.73 5.01 4.10
N GLY A 205 8.56 5.17 4.76
CA GLY A 205 8.39 6.11 5.88
C GLY A 205 7.08 6.89 5.87
N GLN A 206 6.29 6.78 4.80
CA GLN A 206 4.94 7.38 4.69
C GLN A 206 3.90 6.29 4.94
N PHE A 207 3.80 5.86 6.20
CA PHE A 207 3.05 4.68 6.61
C PHE A 207 1.51 4.86 6.61
N ASP A 208 1.03 6.07 6.36
CA ASP A 208 -0.38 6.41 6.22
C ASP A 208 -0.91 6.25 4.78
N LEU A 209 -0.01 6.20 3.81
CA LEU A 209 -0.31 5.92 2.40
C LEU A 209 0.03 4.46 2.06
N TYR A 210 -0.49 4.02 0.91
CA TYR A 210 -0.03 2.78 0.28
C TYR A 210 1.47 2.88 -0.06
N GLY A 211 2.20 1.80 0.18
CA GLY A 211 3.57 1.64 -0.28
C GLY A 211 3.64 1.35 -1.78
N MET A 212 4.86 1.19 -2.29
CA MET A 212 5.10 0.76 -3.67
C MET A 212 4.77 -0.72 -3.80
N ILE A 213 3.82 -1.07 -4.67
CA ILE A 213 3.41 -2.47 -4.90
C ILE A 213 4.19 -3.03 -6.10
N MET A 214 4.92 -4.12 -5.87
CA MET A 214 5.79 -4.74 -6.87
C MET A 214 5.61 -6.26 -6.89
N CYS A 215 5.66 -6.84 -8.10
CA CYS A 215 5.69 -8.28 -8.31
C CYS A 215 6.49 -8.69 -9.54
N CYS A 216 7.06 -7.73 -10.28
CA CYS A 216 7.58 -7.96 -11.62
C CYS A 216 9.09 -7.73 -11.73
N PRO A 217 9.78 -8.47 -12.63
CA PRO A 217 11.22 -8.30 -12.86
C PRO A 217 11.66 -6.89 -13.25
N SER A 218 10.77 -6.09 -13.85
CA SER A 218 11.03 -4.69 -14.21
C SER A 218 11.36 -3.79 -13.00
N SER A 219 10.99 -4.21 -11.78
CA SER A 219 11.26 -3.48 -10.54
C SER A 219 12.62 -3.84 -9.91
N VAL A 220 13.29 -4.89 -10.41
CA VAL A 220 14.56 -5.39 -9.86
C VAL A 220 15.68 -4.38 -10.09
N GLY A 221 16.54 -4.21 -9.08
CA GLY A 221 17.72 -3.36 -9.13
C GLY A 221 17.47 -1.86 -8.91
N GLN A 222 16.21 -1.41 -8.94
CA GLN A 222 15.85 -0.02 -8.64
C GLN A 222 16.10 0.30 -7.17
N VAL A 223 16.86 1.35 -6.89
CA VAL A 223 17.27 1.74 -5.52
C VAL A 223 16.35 2.81 -4.98
N TYR A 224 15.77 2.53 -3.81
CA TYR A 224 14.92 3.46 -3.08
C TYR A 224 15.53 3.80 -1.72
N THR A 225 15.32 5.02 -1.26
CA THR A 225 15.86 5.51 0.02
C THR A 225 14.71 5.86 0.97
N SER A 226 14.74 5.31 2.18
CA SER A 226 13.76 5.58 3.23
C SER A 226 13.79 7.05 3.67
N VAL A 227 12.69 7.57 4.19
CA VAL A 227 12.63 8.92 4.78
C VAL A 227 13.36 8.96 6.13
N SER A 228 13.22 7.90 6.92
CA SER A 228 13.77 7.77 8.27
C SER A 228 14.46 6.40 8.44
N ASN A 229 14.65 5.96 9.68
CA ASN A 229 15.36 4.75 10.05
C ASN A 229 14.50 3.47 10.05
N LEU A 230 13.33 3.49 9.39
CA LEU A 230 12.45 2.32 9.26
C LEU A 230 11.97 2.20 7.81
N VAL A 231 12.05 0.98 7.28
CA VAL A 231 11.34 0.51 6.08
C VAL A 231 10.42 -0.62 6.51
N ALA A 232 9.15 -0.55 6.09
CA ALA A 232 8.20 -1.62 6.33
C ALA A 232 7.85 -2.31 5.02
N ILE A 233 7.71 -3.63 5.08
CA ILE A 233 7.42 -4.48 3.93
C ILE A 233 6.23 -5.34 4.30
N ARG A 234 5.25 -5.41 3.39
CA ARG A 234 4.17 -6.38 3.43
C ARG A 234 4.31 -7.30 2.23
N GLY A 235 4.22 -8.60 2.45
CA GLY A 235 4.07 -9.61 1.42
C GLY A 235 2.64 -10.11 1.45
N ALA A 236 1.95 -10.02 0.33
CA ALA A 236 0.56 -10.45 0.19
C ALA A 236 0.49 -11.59 -0.83
N ALA A 237 -0.09 -12.72 -0.44
CA ALA A 237 -0.24 -13.91 -1.25
C ALA A 237 -1.72 -14.36 -1.29
N ARG A 238 -2.27 -14.46 -2.49
CA ARG A 238 -3.60 -15.06 -2.78
C ARG A 238 -3.49 -16.43 -3.44
N TYR A 239 -2.33 -16.75 -4.00
CA TYR A 239 -2.09 -17.98 -4.73
C TYR A 239 -0.65 -18.43 -4.52
N ASN A 240 -0.48 -19.70 -4.16
CA ASN A 240 0.82 -20.32 -3.90
C ASN A 240 1.64 -19.55 -2.83
N GLN A 241 2.93 -19.88 -2.70
CA GLN A 241 3.87 -19.17 -1.84
C GLN A 241 4.50 -17.99 -2.59
N LEU A 242 4.37 -16.81 -1.99
CA LEU A 242 5.18 -15.64 -2.32
C LEU A 242 6.61 -15.87 -1.83
N THR A 243 7.57 -15.73 -2.73
CA THR A 243 9.00 -15.67 -2.41
C THR A 243 9.60 -14.39 -2.98
N PHE A 244 10.51 -13.73 -2.26
CA PHE A 244 11.22 -12.57 -2.79
C PHE A 244 12.56 -12.33 -2.08
N GLY A 245 13.45 -11.65 -2.78
CA GLY A 245 14.73 -11.17 -2.27
C GLY A 245 14.75 -9.65 -2.26
N LEU A 246 15.05 -9.04 -1.12
CA LEU A 246 15.19 -7.59 -0.99
C LEU A 246 16.58 -7.26 -0.43
N ASP A 247 17.38 -6.56 -1.22
CA ASP A 247 18.65 -6.05 -0.74
C ASP A 247 18.42 -4.76 0.07
N TYR A 248 19.10 -4.65 1.20
CA TYR A 248 19.08 -3.47 2.06
C TYR A 248 20.47 -3.09 2.54
N ARG A 249 20.67 -1.81 2.85
CA ARG A 249 21.87 -1.27 3.52
C ARG A 249 21.55 0.02 4.27
N ILE A 250 22.35 0.32 5.30
CA ILE A 250 22.26 1.61 6.01
C ILE A 250 23.08 2.69 5.28
N ILE A 251 22.55 3.92 5.23
CA ILE A 251 23.22 5.10 4.66
C ILE A 251 23.22 6.30 5.60
#